data_AF-A0AAE0VKX0-F1
#
_entry.id   AF-A0AAE0VKX0-F1
#
_cell.length_a   1.000
_cell.length_b   1.000
_cell.length_c   1.000
_cell.angle_alpha   90.00
_cell.angle_beta   90.00
_cell.angle_gamma   90.00
#
_symmetry.space_group_name_H-M   'P 1'
#
loop_
_entity.id
_entity.type
_entity.pdbx_description
1 polymer ?
#
loop_
_entity_poly.entity_id
_entity_poly.type
_entity_poly.pdbx_seq_one_letter_code
_entity_poly.pdbx_strand_id
1 'polypeptide(L)'
;MNILLSLLAVFIYSSHAAPKYKKPIESIDDNVCGGIPAELFFLVDASSSIWPVYFMKQLQFVRDVIETFEISPNKTRVGLATFSDRYHPHIALDTFDTKENLQTAVDQVRQEGGGTYTHLAIEGMRTRGFDKRVVRQGVVQIAVVMTDGQSINMKETAKEAQKLKDEGVVILSVGIGDKVNQQELRAIASAEKYLFQVASFDLLDTIKKTVSFKVCEAELGPQMDQPACGATNPADIMFVMDSAALGSEKTAKIHNFLSDLTPDFNMDSGNIRVGVESRNCAENDIRLADYSDKSELAKALRNIEFANLGHMIKKMRTHSFQEENGGRDTARHMAVIFVDNKLGENAKEIFLEAHKAHKDDIELFVFAIGDSVIDEELQMLCSHPVDTHIIRVNSYEELPVFKEDFINTLCNGL
;
A
#
# COMPACT_ATOMS: atom_id res chain seq x y z
N MET A 1 -51.55 51.07 -15.74
CA MET A 1 -51.92 51.02 -14.31
C MET A 1 -52.27 49.58 -13.98
N ASN A 2 -51.37 48.88 -13.26
CA ASN A 2 -51.54 47.75 -12.32
C ASN A 2 -52.64 46.68 -12.54
N ILE A 3 -52.51 45.36 -12.25
CA ILE A 3 -51.52 44.48 -11.62
C ILE A 3 -52.06 43.01 -11.79
N LEU A 4 -51.15 42.04 -11.88
CA LEU A 4 -51.17 40.57 -11.56
C LEU A 4 -52.44 39.68 -11.71
N LEU A 5 -52.24 38.51 -12.34
CA LEU A 5 -52.57 37.14 -11.85
C LEU A 5 -52.02 36.11 -12.87
N SER A 6 -50.77 35.64 -12.75
CA SER A 6 -50.33 34.36 -12.15
C SER A 6 -51.10 33.10 -12.61
N LEU A 7 -50.41 32.16 -13.30
CA LEU A 7 -50.39 30.71 -12.98
C LEU A 7 -49.54 29.87 -13.98
N LEU A 8 -48.50 29.24 -13.40
CA LEU A 8 -47.91 27.92 -13.69
C LEU A 8 -46.93 27.72 -14.88
N ALA A 9 -45.64 27.99 -14.61
CA ALA A 9 -44.52 27.27 -15.20
C ALA A 9 -44.18 26.05 -14.30
N VAL A 10 -44.31 24.85 -14.84
CA VAL A 10 -43.85 23.60 -14.21
C VAL A 10 -42.33 23.53 -14.39
N PHE A 11 -41.59 23.84 -13.33
CA PHE A 11 -40.17 23.49 -13.22
C PHE A 11 -40.07 22.07 -12.66
N ILE A 12 -39.65 21.13 -13.51
CA ILE A 12 -39.15 19.83 -13.07
C ILE A 12 -37.78 20.10 -12.45
N TYR A 13 -37.70 20.13 -11.12
CA TYR A 13 -36.43 20.05 -10.41
C TYR A 13 -35.90 18.63 -10.56
N SER A 14 -34.83 18.47 -11.34
CA SER A 14 -33.94 17.31 -11.22
C SER A 14 -33.23 17.43 -9.88
N SER A 15 -33.54 16.54 -8.94
CA SER A 15 -32.86 16.41 -7.66
C SER A 15 -31.46 15.86 -7.89
N HIS A 16 -30.51 16.72 -8.26
CA HIS A 16 -29.10 16.41 -8.10
C HIS A 16 -28.80 16.42 -6.60
N ALA A 17 -28.64 15.23 -6.03
CA ALA A 17 -28.11 15.09 -4.69
C ALA A 17 -26.73 15.75 -4.66
N ALA A 18 -26.60 16.82 -3.88
CA ALA A 18 -25.32 17.44 -3.62
C ALA A 18 -24.35 16.39 -3.03
N PRO A 19 -23.05 16.44 -3.35
CA PRO A 19 -22.07 15.59 -2.69
C PRO A 19 -22.16 15.81 -1.18
N LYS A 20 -22.42 14.73 -0.44
CA LYS A 20 -22.45 14.75 1.02
C LYS A 20 -21.06 15.16 1.50
N TYR A 21 -20.90 16.44 1.86
CA TYR A 21 -19.73 16.91 2.60
C TYR A 21 -19.59 16.05 3.86
N LYS A 22 -18.51 15.27 3.97
CA LYS A 22 -18.11 14.65 5.24
C LYS A 22 -17.95 15.79 6.25
N LYS A 23 -18.75 15.72 7.31
CA LYS A 23 -18.74 16.68 8.42
C LYS A 23 -17.30 16.79 8.94
N PRO A 24 -16.79 18.00 9.25
CA PRO A 24 -15.53 18.13 9.97
C PRO A 24 -15.61 17.30 11.25
N ILE A 25 -14.55 16.55 11.56
CA ILE A 25 -14.45 15.74 12.78
C ILE A 25 -14.40 16.71 13.98
N GLU A 26 -15.57 17.12 14.45
CA GLU A 26 -15.78 17.70 15.76
C GLU A 26 -16.06 16.56 16.73
N SER A 27 -15.25 16.48 17.80
CA SER A 27 -15.15 15.44 18.83
C SER A 27 -14.52 14.10 18.38
N ILE A 28 -13.26 13.92 18.77
CA ILE A 28 -12.61 12.61 18.83
C ILE A 28 -13.25 11.91 20.02
N ASP A 29 -14.14 10.96 19.75
CA ASP A 29 -14.62 10.00 20.74
C ASP A 29 -13.40 9.21 21.25
N ASP A 30 -13.35 8.86 22.53
CA ASP A 30 -12.19 8.24 23.21
C ASP A 30 -11.85 6.81 22.71
N ASN A 31 -12.32 6.41 21.53
CA ASN A 31 -12.11 5.12 20.90
C ASN A 31 -11.69 5.28 19.43
N VAL A 32 -10.39 5.50 19.20
CA VAL A 32 -9.82 5.84 17.88
C VAL A 32 -10.11 4.77 16.81
N CYS A 33 -10.27 3.50 17.21
CA CYS A 33 -10.57 2.39 16.30
C CYS A 33 -12.02 1.89 16.34
N GLY A 34 -12.94 2.58 17.04
CA GLY A 34 -14.34 2.13 17.16
C GLY A 34 -14.50 0.71 17.76
N GLY A 35 -13.51 0.24 18.52
CA GLY A 35 -13.51 -1.10 19.13
C GLY A 35 -13.27 -2.27 18.16
N ILE A 36 -12.66 -2.04 16.99
CA ILE A 36 -12.19 -3.10 16.09
C ILE A 36 -11.03 -3.88 16.76
N PRO A 37 -11.06 -5.22 16.82
CA PRO A 37 -9.95 -6.00 17.38
C PRO A 37 -8.66 -5.87 16.57
N ALA A 38 -7.51 -5.78 17.26
CA ALA A 38 -6.18 -5.75 16.64
C ALA A 38 -5.13 -6.45 17.53
N GLU A 39 -4.08 -6.99 16.92
CA GLU A 39 -2.86 -7.44 17.57
C GLU A 39 -1.77 -6.38 17.34
N LEU A 40 -1.54 -5.49 18.31
CA LEU A 40 -0.58 -4.39 18.22
C LEU A 40 0.71 -4.76 18.95
N PHE A 41 1.84 -4.80 18.26
CA PHE A 41 3.12 -5.19 18.86
C PHE A 41 4.17 -4.10 18.68
N PHE A 42 4.72 -3.60 19.79
CA PHE A 42 5.81 -2.62 19.79
C PHE A 42 7.18 -3.30 19.86
N LEU A 43 8.09 -2.87 18.99
CA LEU A 43 9.52 -3.21 19.02
C LEU A 43 10.32 -1.94 19.27
N VAL A 44 10.87 -1.81 20.47
CA VAL A 44 11.51 -0.58 20.93
C VAL A 44 13.02 -0.73 21.00
N ASP A 45 13.75 0.13 20.30
CA ASP A 45 15.20 0.18 20.38
C ASP A 45 15.66 0.57 21.79
N ALA A 46 16.47 -0.28 22.39
CA ALA A 46 17.07 -0.15 23.71
C ALA A 46 18.61 -0.13 23.64
N SER A 47 19.17 0.10 22.45
CA SER A 47 20.62 0.16 22.22
C SER A 47 21.31 1.29 22.97
N SER A 48 22.65 1.22 23.05
CA SER A 48 23.46 2.19 23.80
C SER A 48 23.60 3.56 23.13
N SER A 49 23.13 3.76 21.89
CA SER A 49 23.01 5.11 21.29
C SER A 49 21.97 5.97 22.01
N ILE A 50 20.96 5.31 22.58
CA ILE A 50 19.84 5.95 23.27
C ILE A 50 20.20 6.15 24.73
N TRP A 51 20.12 7.39 25.22
CA TRP A 51 20.33 7.65 26.64
C TRP A 51 19.11 7.18 27.45
N PRO A 52 19.27 6.76 28.72
CA PRO A 52 18.15 6.26 29.53
C PRO A 52 16.95 7.20 29.59
N VAL A 53 17.17 8.52 29.64
CA VAL A 53 16.09 9.52 29.62
C VAL A 53 15.29 9.52 28.31
N TYR A 54 15.95 9.26 27.18
CA TYR A 54 15.32 9.15 25.87
C TYR A 54 14.62 7.81 25.69
N PHE A 55 15.16 6.73 26.25
CA PHE A 55 14.47 5.44 26.32
C PHE A 55 13.15 5.55 27.08
N MET A 56 13.13 6.25 28.22
CA MET A 56 11.87 6.51 28.95
C MET A 56 10.84 7.29 28.11
N LYS A 57 11.28 8.18 27.21
CA LYS A 57 10.36 8.87 26.29
C LYS A 57 9.76 7.93 25.24
N GLN A 58 10.49 6.91 24.78
CA GLN A 58 9.92 5.88 23.92
C GLN A 58 8.85 5.07 24.65
N LEU A 59 9.12 4.64 25.90
CA LEU A 59 8.11 3.95 26.71
C LEU A 59 6.89 4.82 26.99
N GLN A 60 7.09 6.11 27.26
CA GLN A 60 5.98 7.06 27.41
C GLN A 60 5.15 7.15 26.13
N PHE A 61 5.78 7.24 24.97
CA PHE A 61 5.09 7.21 23.68
C PHE A 61 4.27 5.93 23.49
N VAL A 62 4.83 4.76 23.81
CA VAL A 62 4.11 3.48 23.77
C VAL A 62 2.88 3.51 24.67
N ARG A 63 3.01 4.00 25.91
CA ARG A 63 1.88 4.16 26.84
C ARG A 63 0.80 5.08 26.28
N ASP A 64 1.19 6.22 25.75
CA ASP A 64 0.25 7.22 25.25
C ASP A 64 -0.50 6.71 24.01
N VAL A 65 0.16 5.90 23.16
CA VAL A 65 -0.50 5.20 22.06
C VAL A 65 -1.48 4.16 22.62
N ILE A 66 -1.05 3.31 23.56
CA ILE A 66 -1.92 2.31 24.23
C ILE A 66 -3.16 2.96 24.86
N GLU A 67 -3.02 4.17 25.41
CA GLU A 67 -4.13 4.91 26.02
C GLU A 67 -5.28 5.16 25.03
N THR A 68 -4.99 5.25 23.74
CA THR A 68 -6.00 5.50 22.70
C THR A 68 -6.81 4.26 22.28
N PHE A 69 -6.49 3.08 22.81
CA PHE A 69 -7.15 1.81 22.46
C PHE A 69 -7.95 1.22 23.62
N GLU A 70 -9.01 0.49 23.27
CA GLU A 70 -9.74 -0.37 24.18
C GLU A 70 -9.01 -1.73 24.31
N ILE A 71 -8.35 -1.95 25.45
CA ILE A 71 -7.57 -3.16 25.72
C ILE A 71 -8.45 -4.22 26.38
N SER A 72 -8.65 -5.35 25.71
CA SER A 72 -9.32 -6.54 26.26
C SER A 72 -9.07 -7.80 25.40
N PRO A 73 -9.37 -9.01 25.90
CA PRO A 73 -9.18 -10.26 25.15
C PRO A 73 -9.88 -10.28 23.79
N ASN A 74 -11.00 -9.56 23.66
CA ASN A 74 -11.85 -9.52 22.47
C ASN A 74 -11.71 -8.20 21.68
N LYS A 75 -10.82 -7.30 22.09
CA LYS A 75 -10.56 -6.00 21.45
C LYS A 75 -9.09 -5.91 21.04
N THR A 76 -8.42 -4.79 21.26
CA THR A 76 -6.99 -4.65 21.01
C THR A 76 -6.19 -5.41 22.06
N ARG A 77 -5.24 -6.21 21.61
CA ARG A 77 -4.23 -6.88 22.45
C ARG A 77 -2.87 -6.31 22.12
N VAL A 78 -2.01 -6.15 23.12
CA VAL A 78 -0.74 -5.43 22.96
C VAL A 78 0.44 -6.25 23.44
N GLY A 79 1.44 -6.38 22.57
CA GLY A 79 2.75 -6.95 22.88
C GLY A 79 3.83 -5.87 22.89
N LEU A 80 4.91 -6.12 23.64
CA LEU A 80 6.06 -5.24 23.72
C LEU A 80 7.34 -6.05 23.85
N ALA A 81 8.31 -5.73 23.01
CA ALA A 81 9.68 -6.22 23.10
C ALA A 81 10.65 -5.05 22.92
N THR A 82 11.80 -5.14 23.56
CA THR A 82 12.93 -4.27 23.27
C THR A 82 13.94 -5.00 22.41
N PHE A 83 14.88 -4.27 21.83
CA PHE A 83 16.03 -4.87 21.19
C PHE A 83 17.29 -4.02 21.34
N SER A 84 18.42 -4.72 21.32
CA SER A 84 19.75 -4.12 21.17
C SER A 84 20.63 -5.10 20.40
N ASP A 85 21.46 -5.88 21.10
CA ASP A 85 22.23 -7.00 20.55
C ASP A 85 21.35 -8.19 20.15
N ARG A 86 20.16 -8.29 20.74
CA ARG A 86 19.19 -9.35 20.52
C ARG A 86 17.77 -8.83 20.77
N TYR A 87 16.79 -9.64 20.39
CA TYR A 87 15.38 -9.43 20.74
C TYR A 87 15.09 -9.84 22.19
N HIS A 88 14.40 -8.96 22.93
CA HIS A 88 14.03 -9.12 24.32
C HIS A 88 12.51 -9.01 24.50
N PRO A 89 11.78 -10.14 24.64
CA PRO A 89 10.34 -10.10 24.88
C PRO A 89 10.06 -9.65 26.32
N HIS A 90 9.16 -8.67 26.49
CA HIS A 90 8.70 -8.21 27.81
C HIS A 90 7.23 -8.54 28.04
N ILE A 91 6.39 -8.38 27.02
CA ILE A 91 4.94 -8.57 27.10
C ILE A 91 4.49 -9.33 25.84
N ALA A 92 3.85 -10.49 26.02
CA ALA A 92 3.21 -11.21 24.93
C ALA A 92 1.77 -10.70 24.72
N LEU A 93 1.24 -10.87 23.52
CA LEU A 93 -0.08 -10.32 23.12
C LEU A 93 -1.23 -10.76 24.04
N ASP A 94 -1.17 -11.98 24.56
CA ASP A 94 -2.19 -12.59 25.42
C ASP A 94 -1.90 -12.47 26.93
N THR A 95 -0.93 -11.64 27.33
CA THR A 95 -0.52 -11.53 28.74
C THR A 95 -1.48 -10.69 29.59
N PHE A 96 -2.01 -9.59 29.05
CA PHE A 96 -2.80 -8.63 29.81
C PHE A 96 -4.16 -8.34 29.16
N ASP A 97 -5.21 -8.43 29.99
CA ASP A 97 -6.61 -8.24 29.57
C ASP A 97 -7.14 -6.84 29.90
N THR A 98 -6.35 -6.00 30.59
CA THR A 98 -6.74 -4.65 30.99
C THR A 98 -5.65 -3.63 30.69
N LYS A 99 -6.07 -2.43 30.30
CA LYS A 99 -5.17 -1.31 30.00
C LYS A 99 -4.27 -0.94 31.19
N GLU A 100 -4.82 -0.92 32.40
CA GLU A 100 -4.11 -0.55 33.63
C GLU A 100 -2.93 -1.50 33.95
N ASN A 101 -3.17 -2.81 33.88
CA ASN A 101 -2.12 -3.81 34.11
C ASN A 101 -1.06 -3.78 33.01
N LEU A 102 -1.49 -3.64 31.75
CA LEU A 102 -0.60 -3.49 30.61
C LEU A 102 0.32 -2.27 30.79
N GLN A 103 -0.23 -1.10 31.11
CA GLN A 103 0.55 0.11 31.34
C GLN A 103 1.55 -0.06 32.50
N THR A 104 1.12 -0.66 33.59
CA THR A 104 2.00 -0.96 34.73
C THR A 104 3.17 -1.86 34.32
N ALA A 105 2.94 -2.83 33.43
CA ALA A 105 3.99 -3.69 32.90
C ALA A 105 4.95 -2.94 31.98
N VAL A 106 4.44 -2.02 31.14
CA VAL A 106 5.29 -1.15 30.30
C VAL A 106 6.25 -0.32 31.17
N ASP A 107 5.81 0.19 32.33
CA ASP A 107 6.66 0.98 33.24
C ASP A 107 7.83 0.19 33.83
N GLN A 108 7.75 -1.15 33.84
CA GLN A 108 8.81 -2.01 34.37
C GLN A 108 9.88 -2.36 33.34
N VAL A 109 9.65 -2.06 32.06
CA VAL A 109 10.62 -2.35 30.99
C VAL A 109 11.89 -1.52 31.20
N ARG A 110 13.05 -2.18 31.11
CA ARG A 110 14.36 -1.57 31.34
C ARG A 110 15.19 -1.61 30.06
N GLN A 111 16.00 -0.58 29.88
CA GLN A 111 16.93 -0.51 28.77
C GLN A 111 18.10 -1.48 29.01
N GLU A 112 18.35 -2.37 28.05
CA GLU A 112 19.48 -3.31 28.12
C GLU A 112 20.82 -2.69 27.67
N GLY A 113 20.79 -1.78 26.68
CA GLY A 113 22.01 -1.32 26.01
C GLY A 113 22.59 -2.39 25.08
N GLY A 114 23.61 -2.01 24.30
CA GLY A 114 24.22 -2.85 23.27
C GLY A 114 24.22 -2.18 21.90
N GLY A 115 24.46 -2.97 20.85
CA GLY A 115 24.32 -2.55 19.46
C GLY A 115 22.88 -2.43 18.98
N THR A 116 22.71 -2.20 17.69
CA THR A 116 21.40 -2.01 17.04
C THR A 116 21.19 -3.12 16.00
N TYR A 117 20.80 -4.32 16.45
CA TYR A 117 20.59 -5.48 15.58
C TYR A 117 19.11 -5.60 15.17
N THR A 118 18.63 -4.62 14.41
CA THR A 118 17.21 -4.52 14.01
C THR A 118 16.72 -5.75 13.24
N HIS A 119 17.57 -6.38 12.43
CA HIS A 119 17.25 -7.62 11.73
C HIS A 119 16.89 -8.78 12.68
N LEU A 120 17.67 -8.99 13.75
CA LEU A 120 17.36 -10.01 14.77
C LEU A 120 16.12 -9.64 15.59
N ALA A 121 15.89 -8.34 15.76
CA ALA A 121 14.72 -7.81 16.44
C ALA A 121 13.43 -8.14 15.66
N ILE A 122 13.43 -7.87 14.35
CA ILE A 122 12.29 -8.16 13.47
C ILE A 122 12.10 -9.68 13.30
N GLU A 123 13.18 -10.45 13.15
CA GLU A 123 13.10 -11.92 13.15
C GLU A 123 12.47 -12.44 14.46
N GLY A 124 12.89 -11.91 15.60
CA GLY A 124 12.35 -12.27 16.91
C GLY A 124 10.88 -11.90 17.06
N MET A 125 10.49 -10.71 16.61
CA MET A 125 9.10 -10.27 16.57
C MET A 125 8.24 -11.17 15.68
N ARG A 126 8.73 -11.54 14.49
CA ARG A 126 8.03 -12.44 13.55
C ARG A 126 7.85 -13.84 14.13
N THR A 127 8.92 -14.43 14.63
CA THR A 127 8.93 -15.84 15.06
C THR A 127 8.39 -16.08 16.46
N ARG A 128 8.43 -15.08 17.35
CA ARG A 128 8.03 -15.21 18.76
C ARG A 128 6.98 -14.19 19.19
N GLY A 129 7.02 -12.97 18.68
CA GLY A 129 6.03 -11.94 19.01
C GLY A 129 4.66 -12.23 18.40
N PHE A 130 4.62 -12.45 17.08
CA PHE A 130 3.44 -12.86 16.31
C PHE A 130 3.35 -14.38 16.16
N ASP A 131 3.61 -15.12 17.24
CA ASP A 131 3.48 -16.58 17.24
C ASP A 131 2.06 -17.00 16.79
N LYS A 132 1.97 -17.83 15.75
CA LYS A 132 0.70 -18.28 15.15
C LYS A 132 -0.21 -19.03 16.14
N ARG A 133 0.33 -19.49 17.28
CA ARG A 133 -0.42 -20.12 18.38
C ARG A 133 -1.10 -19.11 19.31
N VAL A 134 -0.63 -17.86 19.32
CA VAL A 134 -1.08 -16.78 20.22
C VAL A 134 -1.96 -15.78 19.49
N VAL A 135 -1.61 -15.40 18.26
CA VAL A 135 -2.37 -14.43 17.45
C VAL A 135 -3.76 -14.96 17.09
N ARG A 136 -4.76 -14.09 17.10
CA ARG A 136 -6.12 -14.44 16.68
C ARG A 136 -6.21 -14.47 15.16
N GLN A 137 -6.83 -15.52 14.63
CA GLN A 137 -7.12 -15.64 13.20
C GLN A 137 -8.12 -14.55 12.76
N GLY A 138 -7.90 -13.99 11.57
CA GLY A 138 -8.75 -12.92 11.01
C GLY A 138 -8.69 -11.57 11.72
N VAL A 139 -7.76 -11.39 12.68
CA VAL A 139 -7.51 -10.11 13.35
C VAL A 139 -6.25 -9.49 12.77
N VAL A 140 -6.29 -8.17 12.50
CA VAL A 140 -5.15 -7.45 11.93
C VAL A 140 -3.95 -7.48 12.87
N GLN A 141 -2.77 -7.76 12.31
CA GLN A 141 -1.50 -7.82 13.03
C GLN A 141 -0.68 -6.60 12.64
N ILE A 142 -0.26 -5.82 13.64
CA ILE A 142 0.36 -4.51 13.42
C ILE A 142 1.63 -4.41 14.26
N ALA A 143 2.76 -4.23 13.60
CA ALA A 143 4.04 -3.98 14.23
C ALA A 143 4.34 -2.48 14.23
N VAL A 144 4.82 -1.95 15.36
CA VAL A 144 5.39 -0.60 15.46
C VAL A 144 6.85 -0.74 15.84
N VAL A 145 7.75 -0.48 14.89
CA VAL A 145 9.21 -0.58 15.06
C VAL A 145 9.78 0.81 15.30
N MET A 146 10.39 1.04 16.47
CA MET A 146 10.97 2.33 16.86
C MET A 146 12.49 2.21 16.94
N THR A 147 13.24 3.14 16.32
CA THR A 147 14.71 3.18 16.37
C THR A 147 15.28 4.59 16.19
N ASP A 148 16.45 4.85 16.80
CA ASP A 148 17.21 6.11 16.66
C ASP A 148 18.47 5.98 15.79
N GLY A 149 18.74 4.75 15.33
CA GLY A 149 20.01 4.37 14.73
C GLY A 149 19.86 3.71 13.36
N GLN A 150 20.98 3.18 12.89
CA GLN A 150 21.06 2.34 11.69
C GLN A 150 21.34 0.92 12.15
N SER A 151 20.64 -0.06 11.58
CA SER A 151 20.95 -1.45 11.88
C SER A 151 22.37 -1.78 11.47
N ILE A 152 23.02 -2.64 12.23
CA ILE A 152 24.32 -3.21 11.88
C ILE A 152 24.26 -4.00 10.56
N ASN A 153 23.07 -4.46 10.15
CA ASN A 153 22.87 -5.15 8.87
C ASN A 153 21.53 -4.75 8.21
N MET A 154 21.53 -3.60 7.53
CA MET A 154 20.34 -3.05 6.85
C MET A 154 19.74 -4.00 5.78
N LYS A 155 20.58 -4.80 5.10
CA LYS A 155 20.10 -5.74 4.08
C LYS A 155 19.29 -6.87 4.69
N GLU A 156 19.78 -7.46 5.78
CA GLU A 156 19.00 -8.48 6.50
C GLU A 156 17.82 -7.84 7.25
N THR A 157 17.91 -6.57 7.69
CA THR A 157 16.75 -5.84 8.24
C THR A 157 15.62 -5.80 7.22
N ALA A 158 15.90 -5.36 5.99
CA ALA A 158 14.90 -5.30 4.91
C ALA A 158 14.29 -6.67 4.61
N LYS A 159 15.12 -7.72 4.60
CA LYS A 159 14.67 -9.09 4.34
C LYS A 159 13.75 -9.65 5.44
N GLU A 160 14.10 -9.45 6.73
CA GLU A 160 13.23 -9.89 7.82
C GLU A 160 11.96 -9.06 7.92
N ALA A 161 12.02 -7.75 7.60
CA ALA A 161 10.84 -6.92 7.46
C ALA A 161 9.93 -7.43 6.34
N GLN A 162 10.50 -7.81 5.20
CA GLN A 162 9.73 -8.39 4.10
C GLN A 162 9.02 -9.67 4.53
N LYS A 163 9.74 -10.63 5.12
CA LYS A 163 9.11 -11.86 5.64
C LYS A 163 7.97 -11.59 6.62
N LEU A 164 8.11 -10.58 7.48
CA LEU A 164 7.06 -10.21 8.43
C LEU A 164 5.83 -9.62 7.72
N LYS A 165 6.04 -8.81 6.67
CA LYS A 165 4.97 -8.30 5.80
C LYS A 165 4.27 -9.42 5.03
N ASP A 166 5.04 -10.35 4.46
CA ASP A 166 4.53 -11.52 3.74
C ASP A 166 3.67 -12.43 4.64
N GLU A 167 3.95 -12.45 5.94
CA GLU A 167 3.13 -13.14 6.95
C GLU A 167 1.84 -12.38 7.34
N GLY A 168 1.51 -11.29 6.64
CA GLY A 168 0.29 -10.50 6.78
C GLY A 168 0.36 -9.41 7.86
N VAL A 169 1.54 -9.06 8.36
CA VAL A 169 1.72 -8.05 9.41
C VAL A 169 1.99 -6.67 8.79
N VAL A 170 1.19 -5.67 9.17
CA VAL A 170 1.40 -4.27 8.78
C VAL A 170 2.46 -3.65 9.69
N ILE A 171 3.54 -3.13 9.11
CA ILE A 171 4.66 -2.55 9.86
C ILE A 171 4.65 -1.03 9.71
N LEU A 172 4.57 -0.34 10.86
CA LEU A 172 4.84 1.08 11.01
C LEU A 172 6.28 1.23 11.52
N SER A 173 7.08 2.04 10.82
CA SER A 173 8.44 2.35 11.26
C SER A 173 8.51 3.78 11.80
N VAL A 174 9.06 3.96 12.99
CA VAL A 174 9.25 5.25 13.66
C VAL A 174 10.73 5.51 13.86
N GLY A 175 11.30 6.38 13.03
CA GLY A 175 12.66 6.88 13.16
C GLY A 175 12.76 8.09 14.08
N ILE A 176 13.77 8.13 14.94
CA ILE A 176 13.97 9.21 15.90
C ILE A 176 15.35 9.86 15.70
N GLY A 177 15.36 11.16 15.43
CA GLY A 177 16.57 11.92 15.17
C GLY A 177 17.05 11.85 13.72
N ASP A 178 18.23 12.45 13.49
CA ASP A 178 18.78 12.65 12.15
C ASP A 178 19.77 11.54 11.72
N LYS A 179 20.07 10.59 12.62
CA LYS A 179 21.03 9.50 12.36
C LYS A 179 20.40 8.28 11.70
N VAL A 180 19.06 8.19 11.71
CA VAL A 180 18.33 7.10 11.08
C VAL A 180 18.55 7.08 9.56
N ASN A 181 18.65 5.88 9.01
CA ASN A 181 18.73 5.73 7.57
C ASN A 181 17.32 5.67 6.98
N GLN A 182 16.97 6.66 6.14
CA GLN A 182 15.64 6.74 5.53
C GLN A 182 15.30 5.55 4.63
N GLN A 183 16.28 5.01 3.92
CA GLN A 183 16.09 3.84 3.07
C GLN A 183 15.82 2.59 3.91
N GLU A 184 16.51 2.46 5.05
CA GLU A 184 16.24 1.37 6.00
C GLU A 184 14.84 1.47 6.60
N LEU A 185 14.44 2.66 7.07
CA LEU A 185 13.09 2.85 7.63
C LEU A 185 12.00 2.54 6.59
N ARG A 186 12.17 3.02 5.35
CA ARG A 186 11.27 2.68 4.24
C ARG A 186 11.21 1.18 3.96
N ALA A 187 12.35 0.48 4.02
CA ALA A 187 12.37 -0.96 3.82
C ALA A 187 11.63 -1.73 4.93
N ILE A 188 11.64 -1.20 6.15
CA ILE A 188 10.90 -1.75 7.29
C ILE A 188 9.40 -1.51 7.14
N ALA A 189 8.98 -0.29 6.82
CA ALA A 189 7.57 0.07 6.74
C ALA A 189 6.83 -0.71 5.63
N SER A 190 5.54 -1.00 5.86
CA SER A 190 4.70 -1.62 4.82
C SER A 190 4.33 -0.66 3.68
N ALA A 191 4.29 0.65 3.94
CA ALA A 191 4.01 1.68 2.94
C ALA A 191 4.49 3.05 3.45
N GLU A 192 4.65 4.03 2.56
CA GLU A 192 5.08 5.40 2.94
C GLU A 192 4.11 6.05 3.96
N LYS A 193 2.82 5.72 3.92
CA LYS A 193 1.83 6.19 4.93
C LYS A 193 2.07 5.65 6.35
N TYR A 194 2.90 4.63 6.50
CA TYR A 194 3.30 3.98 7.75
C TYR A 194 4.75 4.32 8.16
N LEU A 195 5.43 5.16 7.38
CA LEU A 195 6.75 5.71 7.72
C LEU A 195 6.59 7.00 8.52
N PHE A 196 7.21 7.03 9.70
CA PHE A 196 7.27 8.21 10.55
C PHE A 196 8.71 8.54 10.89
N GLN A 197 9.04 9.82 10.89
CA GLN A 197 10.29 10.32 11.44
C GLN A 197 10.02 11.57 12.28
N VAL A 198 10.64 11.63 13.46
CA VAL A 198 10.68 12.83 14.30
C VAL A 198 12.12 13.26 14.53
N ALA A 199 12.38 14.57 14.63
CA ALA A 199 13.74 15.09 14.77
C ALA A 199 14.35 14.84 16.17
N SER A 200 13.54 14.50 17.17
CA SER A 200 14.02 14.17 18.52
C SER A 200 12.99 13.35 19.31
N PHE A 201 13.44 12.72 20.39
CA PHE A 201 12.58 11.98 21.31
C PHE A 201 11.49 12.86 21.97
N ASP A 202 11.72 14.16 22.10
CA ASP A 202 10.73 15.11 22.63
C ASP A 202 9.53 15.30 21.69
N LEU A 203 9.72 15.04 20.40
CA LEU A 203 8.70 15.22 19.37
C LEU A 203 7.86 13.96 19.12
N LEU A 204 8.12 12.85 19.82
CA LEU A 204 7.31 11.63 19.70
C LEU A 204 5.82 11.87 19.99
N ASP A 205 5.49 12.74 20.96
CA ASP A 205 4.09 13.06 21.27
C ASP A 205 3.36 13.73 20.08
N THR A 206 4.08 14.41 19.19
CA THR A 206 3.49 15.09 18.01
C THR A 206 2.91 14.11 17.00
N ILE A 207 3.44 12.88 16.94
CA ILE A 207 2.98 11.85 15.99
C ILE A 207 2.02 10.84 16.61
N LYS A 208 1.82 10.86 17.94
CA LYS A 208 0.96 9.91 18.67
C LYS A 208 -0.40 9.72 18.01
N LYS A 209 -1.14 10.81 17.80
CA LYS A 209 -2.50 10.74 17.23
C LYS A 209 -2.49 10.14 15.83
N THR A 210 -1.51 10.51 15.02
CA THR A 210 -1.36 10.02 13.66
C THR A 210 -1.00 8.54 13.65
N VAL A 211 -0.11 8.09 14.53
CA VAL A 211 0.24 6.68 14.69
C VAL A 211 -0.96 5.87 15.16
N SER A 212 -1.68 6.32 16.21
CA SER A 212 -2.91 5.66 16.66
C SER A 212 -3.93 5.53 15.54
N PHE A 213 -4.14 6.60 14.76
CA PHE A 213 -5.05 6.57 13.61
C PHE A 213 -4.59 5.61 12.51
N LYS A 214 -3.29 5.58 12.18
CA LYS A 214 -2.73 4.64 11.19
C LYS A 214 -2.78 3.19 11.63
N VAL A 215 -2.66 2.92 12.93
CA VAL A 215 -2.91 1.59 13.49
C VAL A 215 -4.38 1.20 13.29
N CYS A 216 -5.34 2.12 13.44
CA CYS A 216 -6.75 1.82 13.18
C CYS A 216 -7.10 1.69 11.69
N GLU A 217 -6.44 2.45 10.81
CA GLU A 217 -6.56 2.33 9.36
C GLU A 217 -5.77 1.13 8.80
N ALA A 218 -5.02 0.41 9.63
CA ALA A 218 -4.36 -0.80 9.17
C ALA A 218 -5.44 -1.84 8.87
N GLU A 219 -5.61 -2.11 7.59
CA GLU A 219 -6.45 -3.20 7.13
C GLU A 219 -5.66 -4.51 7.27
N LEU A 220 -6.38 -5.63 7.33
CA LEU A 220 -5.75 -6.94 7.12
C LEU A 220 -4.94 -6.82 5.83
N GLY A 221 -3.61 -6.98 5.92
CA GLY A 221 -2.78 -7.12 4.72
C GLY A 221 -3.39 -8.19 3.81
N PRO A 222 -3.12 -8.16 2.49
CA PRO A 222 -3.78 -9.04 1.54
C PRO A 222 -3.80 -10.46 2.09
N GLN A 223 -4.99 -10.97 2.44
CA GLN A 223 -5.13 -12.36 2.81
C GLN A 223 -4.81 -13.16 1.55
N MET A 224 -3.64 -13.80 1.52
CA MET A 224 -3.20 -14.68 0.42
C MET A 224 -4.11 -15.90 0.18
N ASP A 225 -5.28 -15.99 0.83
CA ASP A 225 -6.22 -17.10 0.68
C ASP A 225 -7.40 -16.79 -0.25
N GLN A 226 -7.51 -15.57 -0.81
CA GLN A 226 -8.45 -15.28 -1.89
C GLN A 226 -7.79 -14.54 -3.05
N PRO A 227 -8.06 -14.96 -4.31
CA PRO A 227 -7.54 -14.26 -5.48
C PRO A 227 -8.07 -12.82 -5.49
N ALA A 228 -7.17 -11.86 -5.34
CA ALA A 228 -7.36 -10.42 -5.37
C ALA A 228 -8.01 -9.87 -6.68
N CYS A 229 -8.11 -10.69 -7.73
CA CYS A 229 -9.15 -10.56 -8.76
C CYS A 229 -9.68 -11.91 -9.26
N GLY A 230 -10.96 -11.99 -9.62
CA GLY A 230 -11.55 -13.23 -10.14
C GLY A 230 -13.06 -13.38 -9.95
N ALA A 231 -13.52 -14.62 -9.74
CA ALA A 231 -14.95 -14.96 -9.69
C ALA A 231 -15.76 -14.21 -8.62
N THR A 232 -15.12 -13.81 -7.53
CA THR A 232 -15.76 -13.12 -6.40
C THR A 232 -15.24 -11.70 -6.18
N ASN A 233 -14.16 -11.31 -6.87
CA ASN A 233 -13.48 -10.03 -6.70
C ASN A 233 -13.39 -9.33 -8.05
N PRO A 234 -14.33 -8.42 -8.37
CA PRO A 234 -14.32 -7.69 -9.63
C PRO A 234 -13.09 -6.78 -9.75
N ALA A 235 -12.50 -6.72 -10.94
CA ALA A 235 -11.36 -5.85 -11.23
C ALA A 235 -11.49 -5.20 -12.60
N ASP A 236 -11.06 -3.95 -12.66
CA ASP A 236 -10.92 -3.17 -13.87
C ASP A 236 -9.42 -2.92 -14.09
N ILE A 237 -8.88 -3.43 -15.19
CA ILE A 237 -7.45 -3.45 -15.47
C ILE A 237 -7.16 -2.57 -16.68
N MET A 238 -6.30 -1.56 -16.51
CA MET A 238 -5.87 -0.66 -17.57
C MET A 238 -4.39 -0.89 -17.90
N PHE A 239 -4.09 -1.16 -19.18
CA PHE A 239 -2.70 -1.24 -19.64
C PHE A 239 -2.21 0.11 -20.18
N VAL A 240 -1.00 0.49 -19.76
CA VAL A 240 -0.36 1.76 -20.09
C VAL A 240 1.10 1.50 -20.48
N MET A 241 1.57 2.05 -21.60
CA MET A 241 2.99 1.94 -21.99
C MET A 241 3.42 3.11 -22.87
N ASP A 242 4.67 3.57 -22.79
CA ASP A 242 5.15 4.68 -23.63
C ASP A 242 5.69 4.20 -24.98
N SER A 243 4.81 4.02 -25.98
CA SER A 243 5.27 3.50 -27.28
C SER A 243 6.27 4.41 -27.99
N ALA A 244 6.24 5.71 -27.73
CA ALA A 244 7.17 6.65 -28.33
C ALA A 244 8.59 6.45 -27.79
N ALA A 245 8.73 6.18 -26.49
CA ALA A 245 10.01 5.82 -25.87
C ALA A 245 10.49 4.41 -26.27
N LEU A 246 9.55 3.45 -26.35
CA LEU A 246 9.84 2.04 -26.66
C LEU A 246 10.23 1.82 -28.14
N GLY A 247 9.66 2.59 -29.05
CA GLY A 247 9.75 2.35 -30.49
C GLY A 247 8.84 1.21 -30.97
N SER A 248 8.62 1.13 -32.28
CA SER A 248 7.60 0.26 -32.88
C SER A 248 7.85 -1.25 -32.67
N GLU A 249 9.10 -1.69 -32.76
CA GLU A 249 9.45 -3.12 -32.61
C GLU A 249 9.15 -3.62 -31.19
N LYS A 250 9.62 -2.90 -30.17
CA LYS A 250 9.41 -3.25 -28.76
C LYS A 250 7.94 -3.16 -28.37
N THR A 251 7.26 -2.12 -28.85
CA THR A 251 5.82 -1.94 -28.69
C THR A 251 5.05 -3.13 -29.25
N ALA A 252 5.37 -3.60 -30.47
CA ALA A 252 4.75 -4.78 -31.06
C ALA A 252 4.94 -6.05 -30.22
N LYS A 253 6.11 -6.24 -29.58
CA LYS A 253 6.34 -7.37 -28.68
C LYS A 253 5.42 -7.31 -27.45
N ILE A 254 5.21 -6.14 -26.86
CA ILE A 254 4.28 -5.98 -25.73
C ILE A 254 2.82 -6.19 -26.18
N HIS A 255 2.42 -5.69 -27.34
CA HIS A 255 1.08 -5.96 -27.89
C HIS A 255 0.81 -7.45 -28.09
N ASN A 256 1.79 -8.18 -28.63
CA ASN A 256 1.68 -9.63 -28.78
C ASN A 256 1.57 -10.32 -27.42
N PHE A 257 2.37 -9.91 -26.43
CA PHE A 257 2.27 -10.42 -25.07
C PHE A 257 0.87 -10.17 -24.46
N LEU A 258 0.33 -8.95 -24.55
CA LEU A 258 -1.02 -8.63 -24.05
C LEU A 258 -2.12 -9.41 -24.79
N SER A 259 -1.99 -9.54 -26.12
CA SER A 259 -2.88 -10.35 -26.96
C SER A 259 -2.87 -11.81 -26.51
N ASP A 260 -1.69 -12.37 -26.27
CA ASP A 260 -1.51 -13.76 -25.85
C ASP A 260 -1.95 -14.00 -24.41
N LEU A 261 -1.93 -12.98 -23.56
CA LEU A 261 -2.41 -13.01 -22.17
C LEU A 261 -3.93 -13.02 -22.05
N THR A 262 -4.61 -12.42 -23.03
CA THR A 262 -6.07 -12.18 -23.00
C THR A 262 -6.92 -13.43 -22.67
N PRO A 263 -6.63 -14.63 -23.21
CA PRO A 263 -7.37 -15.85 -22.90
C PRO A 263 -7.43 -16.21 -21.40
N ASP A 264 -6.42 -15.82 -20.63
CA ASP A 264 -6.25 -16.20 -19.23
C ASP A 264 -7.07 -15.32 -18.28
N PHE A 265 -7.57 -14.17 -18.74
CA PHE A 265 -8.50 -13.36 -17.96
C PHE A 265 -9.89 -14.01 -17.90
N ASN A 266 -10.50 -14.04 -16.72
CA ASN A 266 -11.91 -14.43 -16.56
C ASN A 266 -12.87 -13.28 -16.88
N MET A 267 -12.93 -12.91 -18.17
CA MET A 267 -13.82 -11.86 -18.67
C MET A 267 -15.28 -12.35 -18.86
N ASP A 268 -15.48 -13.66 -19.03
CA ASP A 268 -16.79 -14.25 -19.36
C ASP A 268 -17.82 -14.08 -18.23
N SER A 269 -17.37 -14.01 -16.98
CA SER A 269 -18.24 -13.70 -15.84
C SER A 269 -18.58 -12.20 -15.73
N GLY A 270 -17.92 -11.35 -16.51
CA GLY A 270 -17.97 -9.89 -16.38
C GLY A 270 -17.22 -9.34 -15.17
N ASN A 271 -16.55 -10.18 -14.37
CA ASN A 271 -15.83 -9.73 -13.19
C ASN A 271 -14.52 -9.05 -13.52
N ILE A 272 -13.86 -9.43 -14.61
CA ILE A 272 -12.66 -8.74 -15.08
C ILE A 272 -13.00 -7.94 -16.33
N ARG A 273 -12.65 -6.65 -16.30
CA ARG A 273 -12.69 -5.76 -17.45
C ARG A 273 -11.28 -5.31 -17.77
N VAL A 274 -10.96 -5.23 -19.05
CA VAL A 274 -9.63 -4.87 -19.53
C VAL A 274 -9.75 -3.70 -20.50
N GLY A 275 -8.95 -2.67 -20.27
CA GLY A 275 -8.85 -1.52 -21.14
C GLY A 275 -7.39 -1.16 -21.42
N VAL A 276 -7.20 -0.27 -22.37
CA VAL A 276 -5.89 0.19 -22.83
C VAL A 276 -5.93 1.67 -23.10
N GLU A 277 -4.99 2.40 -22.51
CA GLU A 277 -4.85 3.84 -22.66
C GLU A 277 -3.93 4.21 -23.82
N SER A 278 -4.39 4.98 -24.81
CA SER A 278 -3.69 5.20 -26.09
C SER A 278 -3.36 6.68 -26.41
N ARG A 279 -2.74 6.92 -27.58
CA ARG A 279 -1.93 8.11 -27.92
C ARG A 279 -2.64 9.48 -27.85
N ASN A 280 -3.91 9.60 -28.22
CA ASN A 280 -4.66 10.86 -28.19
C ASN A 280 -6.14 10.63 -28.56
N CYS A 281 -7.04 11.36 -27.88
CA CYS A 281 -8.46 11.55 -28.17
C CYS A 281 -9.17 10.42 -28.95
N ALA A 282 -9.69 9.43 -28.20
CA ALA A 282 -10.82 8.57 -28.54
C ALA A 282 -10.74 7.62 -29.74
N GLU A 283 -9.81 7.78 -30.70
CA GLU A 283 -9.87 6.96 -31.92
C GLU A 283 -9.38 5.51 -31.73
N ASN A 284 -8.52 5.23 -30.74
CA ASN A 284 -7.93 3.89 -30.54
C ASN A 284 -7.82 3.44 -29.07
N ASP A 285 -8.46 4.14 -28.13
CA ASP A 285 -8.53 3.65 -26.74
C ASP A 285 -9.41 2.40 -26.67
N ILE A 286 -9.03 1.43 -25.85
CA ILE A 286 -9.93 0.34 -25.48
C ILE A 286 -10.49 0.66 -24.11
N ARG A 287 -11.80 0.91 -24.03
CA ARG A 287 -12.51 1.14 -22.78
C ARG A 287 -12.84 -0.20 -22.12
N LEU A 288 -13.03 -0.16 -20.80
CA LEU A 288 -13.23 -1.35 -19.96
C LEU A 288 -14.44 -2.20 -20.38
N ALA A 289 -15.45 -1.59 -21.00
CA ALA A 289 -16.68 -2.26 -21.45
C ALA A 289 -16.77 -2.48 -22.96
N ASP A 290 -15.74 -2.13 -23.74
CA ASP A 290 -15.79 -2.21 -25.21
C ASP A 290 -15.81 -3.67 -25.72
N TYR A 291 -15.15 -4.57 -25.00
CA TYR A 291 -15.02 -5.98 -25.38
C TYR A 291 -15.39 -6.91 -24.23
N SER A 292 -16.34 -7.81 -24.49
CA SER A 292 -16.64 -8.96 -23.63
C SER A 292 -16.05 -10.27 -24.18
N ASP A 293 -15.73 -10.32 -25.48
CA ASP A 293 -15.11 -11.48 -26.13
C ASP A 293 -13.58 -11.36 -26.13
N LYS A 294 -12.92 -12.40 -25.60
CA LYS A 294 -11.46 -12.45 -25.46
C LYS A 294 -10.72 -12.43 -26.79
N SER A 295 -11.28 -13.07 -27.83
CA SER A 295 -10.66 -13.13 -29.16
C SER A 295 -10.72 -11.76 -29.85
N GLU A 296 -11.84 -11.05 -29.73
CA GLU A 296 -11.96 -9.70 -30.28
C GLU A 296 -11.08 -8.69 -29.54
N LEU A 297 -11.00 -8.76 -28.20
CA LEU A 297 -10.04 -7.95 -27.44
C LEU A 297 -8.60 -8.26 -27.87
N ALA A 298 -8.23 -9.53 -27.99
CA ALA A 298 -6.89 -9.93 -28.41
C ALA A 298 -6.52 -9.40 -29.81
N LYS A 299 -7.48 -9.31 -30.74
CA LYS A 299 -7.27 -8.70 -32.07
C LYS A 299 -7.11 -7.18 -31.98
N ALA A 300 -7.94 -6.51 -31.18
CA ALA A 300 -7.88 -5.07 -31.00
C ALA A 300 -6.53 -4.64 -30.38
N LEU A 301 -6.05 -5.40 -29.39
CA LEU A 301 -4.76 -5.19 -28.72
C LEU A 301 -3.57 -5.16 -29.67
N ARG A 302 -3.63 -5.78 -30.85
CA ARG A 302 -2.51 -5.82 -31.81
C ARG A 302 -2.31 -4.52 -32.59
N ASN A 303 -3.28 -3.60 -32.57
CA ASN A 303 -3.31 -2.44 -33.47
C ASN A 303 -3.38 -1.08 -32.73
N ILE A 304 -3.03 -1.04 -31.44
CA ILE A 304 -3.12 0.18 -30.64
C ILE A 304 -1.81 0.98 -30.73
N GLU A 305 -1.90 2.31 -30.69
CA GLU A 305 -0.75 3.20 -30.59
C GLU A 305 -0.74 3.93 -29.25
N PHE A 306 0.39 3.98 -28.55
CA PHE A 306 0.48 4.62 -27.23
C PHE A 306 1.19 5.99 -27.23
N ALA A 307 1.07 6.77 -26.15
CA ALA A 307 1.61 8.13 -25.97
C ALA A 307 2.69 8.27 -24.89
N ASN A 308 3.05 9.51 -24.56
CA ASN A 308 3.80 9.91 -23.38
C ASN A 308 3.19 9.38 -22.07
N LEU A 309 4.01 8.73 -21.26
CA LEU A 309 3.60 8.03 -20.03
C LEU A 309 2.85 8.90 -19.02
N GLY A 310 3.33 10.10 -18.71
CA GLY A 310 2.72 10.97 -17.69
C GLY A 310 1.30 11.40 -18.05
N HIS A 311 1.10 11.75 -19.32
CA HIS A 311 -0.22 12.09 -19.84
C HIS A 311 -1.19 10.91 -19.78
N MET A 312 -0.73 9.70 -20.13
CA MET A 312 -1.57 8.51 -20.10
C MET A 312 -1.97 8.13 -18.67
N ILE A 313 -1.05 8.17 -17.69
CA ILE A 313 -1.41 7.90 -16.28
C ILE A 313 -2.46 8.90 -15.81
N LYS A 314 -2.32 10.19 -16.15
CA LYS A 314 -3.31 11.21 -15.85
C LYS A 314 -4.67 10.92 -16.49
N LYS A 315 -4.69 10.58 -17.78
CA LYS A 315 -5.91 10.32 -18.54
C LYS A 315 -6.63 9.07 -18.02
N MET A 316 -5.88 7.99 -17.82
CA MET A 316 -6.33 6.76 -17.18
C MET A 316 -7.01 7.06 -15.84
N ARG A 317 -6.33 7.80 -14.95
CA ARG A 317 -6.83 8.16 -13.63
C ARG A 317 -8.11 8.99 -13.68
N THR A 318 -8.20 9.93 -14.62
CA THR A 318 -9.28 10.92 -14.64
C THR A 318 -10.47 10.52 -15.51
N HIS A 319 -10.31 9.56 -16.43
CA HIS A 319 -11.34 9.21 -17.42
C HIS A 319 -11.59 7.71 -17.51
N SER A 320 -10.55 6.87 -17.55
CA SER A 320 -10.70 5.49 -18.02
C SER A 320 -11.43 4.59 -17.02
N PHE A 321 -11.30 4.87 -15.72
CA PHE A 321 -12.07 4.20 -14.66
C PHE A 321 -13.44 4.83 -14.36
N GLN A 322 -13.89 5.82 -15.14
CA GLN A 322 -15.23 6.39 -14.97
C GLN A 322 -16.30 5.44 -15.51
N GLU A 323 -17.51 5.49 -14.93
CA GLU A 323 -18.64 4.62 -15.31
C GLU A 323 -18.98 4.72 -16.81
N GLU A 324 -18.90 5.93 -17.38
CA GLU A 324 -19.11 6.20 -18.81
C GLU A 324 -18.09 5.51 -19.74
N ASN A 325 -16.95 5.10 -19.21
CA ASN A 325 -15.91 4.34 -19.91
C ASN A 325 -15.84 2.88 -19.44
N GLY A 326 -16.86 2.40 -18.74
CA GLY A 326 -16.97 1.01 -18.29
C GLY A 326 -16.29 0.72 -16.96
N GLY A 327 -15.86 1.72 -16.21
CA GLY A 327 -15.38 1.56 -14.85
C GLY A 327 -16.49 1.20 -13.87
N ARG A 328 -16.14 0.49 -12.79
CA ARG A 328 -17.05 0.07 -11.72
C ARG A 328 -16.52 0.53 -10.38
N ASP A 329 -17.36 1.21 -9.60
CA ASP A 329 -17.07 1.64 -8.24
C ASP A 329 -16.83 0.47 -7.26
N THR A 330 -17.43 -0.68 -7.54
CA THR A 330 -17.32 -1.93 -6.77
C THR A 330 -16.14 -2.81 -7.19
N ALA A 331 -15.42 -2.44 -8.25
CA ALA A 331 -14.27 -3.19 -8.73
C ALA A 331 -12.97 -2.53 -8.26
N ARG A 332 -11.94 -3.35 -8.06
CA ARG A 332 -10.58 -2.88 -7.84
C ARG A 332 -10.06 -2.23 -9.13
N HIS A 333 -9.48 -1.03 -9.03
CA HIS A 333 -8.91 -0.33 -10.18
C HIS A 333 -7.40 -0.56 -10.23
N MET A 334 -6.93 -1.20 -11.29
CA MET A 334 -5.55 -1.63 -11.43
C MET A 334 -4.98 -1.12 -12.75
N ALA A 335 -3.80 -0.52 -12.71
CA ALA A 335 -3.07 -0.12 -13.91
C ALA A 335 -1.74 -0.86 -14.00
N VAL A 336 -1.45 -1.42 -15.18
CA VAL A 336 -0.17 -2.08 -15.48
C VAL A 336 0.61 -1.18 -16.43
N ILE A 337 1.78 -0.73 -15.96
CA ILE A 337 2.64 0.22 -16.65
C ILE A 337 3.89 -0.49 -17.17
N PHE A 338 4.12 -0.49 -18.49
CA PHE A 338 5.36 -1.04 -19.06
C PHE A 338 6.44 0.03 -19.22
N VAL A 339 7.66 -0.28 -18.74
CA VAL A 339 8.83 0.61 -18.78
C VAL A 339 10.07 -0.19 -19.18
N ASP A 340 10.89 0.29 -20.12
CA ASP A 340 12.10 -0.41 -20.58
C ASP A 340 13.40 0.39 -20.44
N ASN A 341 13.28 1.64 -19.99
CA ASN A 341 14.39 2.56 -19.86
C ASN A 341 14.07 3.57 -18.74
N LYS A 342 15.03 4.46 -18.45
CA LYS A 342 14.83 5.57 -17.51
C LYS A 342 13.66 6.44 -17.93
N LEU A 343 12.90 6.92 -16.94
CA LEU A 343 11.73 7.79 -17.18
C LEU A 343 12.12 9.17 -17.74
N GLY A 344 13.41 9.51 -17.68
CA GLY A 344 13.99 10.68 -18.34
C GLY A 344 13.54 12.01 -17.75
N GLU A 345 13.52 13.07 -18.57
CA GLU A 345 13.24 14.44 -18.12
C GLU A 345 11.82 14.64 -17.56
N ASN A 346 10.88 13.76 -17.92
CA ASN A 346 9.47 13.84 -17.51
C ASN A 346 9.15 13.06 -16.22
N ALA A 347 10.15 12.45 -15.58
CA ALA A 347 9.97 11.61 -14.40
C ALA A 347 9.15 12.30 -13.28
N LYS A 348 9.35 13.60 -13.05
CA LYS A 348 8.61 14.36 -12.03
C LYS A 348 7.10 14.42 -12.28
N GLU A 349 6.68 14.59 -13.53
CA GLU A 349 5.26 14.61 -13.89
C GLU A 349 4.66 13.21 -13.73
N ILE A 350 5.40 12.18 -14.17
CA ILE A 350 5.01 10.77 -14.05
C ILE A 350 4.79 10.41 -12.57
N PHE A 351 5.74 10.72 -11.69
CA PHE A 351 5.60 10.45 -10.25
C PHE A 351 4.46 11.24 -9.61
N LEU A 352 4.22 12.48 -10.05
CA LEU A 352 3.11 13.28 -9.54
C LEU A 352 1.77 12.64 -9.89
N GLU A 353 1.60 12.15 -11.12
CA GLU A 353 0.36 11.50 -11.53
C GLU A 353 0.21 10.10 -10.93
N ALA A 354 1.30 9.36 -10.74
CA ALA A 354 1.30 8.11 -9.97
C ALA A 354 0.85 8.33 -8.51
N HIS A 355 1.39 9.35 -7.85
CA HIS A 355 0.97 9.72 -6.50
C HIS A 355 -0.53 10.12 -6.42
N LYS A 356 -1.06 10.77 -7.47
CA LYS A 356 -2.49 11.08 -7.54
C LYS A 356 -3.32 9.81 -7.77
N ALA A 357 -2.86 8.89 -8.63
CA ALA A 357 -3.55 7.62 -8.86
C ALA A 357 -3.69 6.82 -7.56
N HIS A 358 -2.63 6.76 -6.75
CA HIS A 358 -2.70 6.15 -5.41
C HIS A 358 -3.72 6.80 -4.48
N LYS A 359 -3.91 8.13 -4.57
CA LYS A 359 -4.94 8.84 -3.78
C LYS A 359 -6.36 8.59 -4.28
N ASP A 360 -6.49 8.26 -5.55
CA ASP A 360 -7.75 7.93 -6.21
C ASP A 360 -8.05 6.42 -6.13
N ASP A 361 -7.34 5.68 -5.25
CA ASP A 361 -7.49 4.23 -5.00
C ASP A 361 -7.21 3.35 -6.24
N ILE A 362 -6.31 3.83 -7.11
CA ILE A 362 -5.83 3.08 -8.27
C ILE A 362 -4.48 2.48 -7.94
N GLU A 363 -4.39 1.16 -8.09
CA GLU A 363 -3.19 0.39 -7.83
C GLU A 363 -2.32 0.28 -9.09
N LEU A 364 -1.02 0.55 -8.95
CA LEU A 364 -0.07 0.63 -10.05
C LEU A 364 0.94 -0.51 -9.99
N PHE A 365 0.86 -1.41 -10.96
CA PHE A 365 1.86 -2.43 -11.23
C PHE A 365 2.82 -1.91 -12.29
N VAL A 366 4.12 -2.06 -12.08
CA VAL A 366 5.15 -1.66 -13.05
C VAL A 366 5.86 -2.89 -13.59
N PHE A 367 5.78 -3.06 -14.89
CA PHE A 367 6.42 -4.12 -15.64
C PHE A 367 7.70 -3.55 -16.29
N ALA A 368 8.83 -3.77 -15.62
CA ALA A 368 10.14 -3.27 -16.01
C ALA A 368 10.88 -4.29 -16.89
N ILE A 369 11.24 -3.88 -18.12
CA ILE A 369 11.91 -4.75 -19.11
C ILE A 369 13.36 -4.31 -19.31
N GLY A 370 14.30 -5.18 -19.01
CA GLY A 370 15.74 -4.95 -19.12
C GLY A 370 16.34 -4.20 -17.92
N ASP A 371 17.66 -4.00 -17.98
CA ASP A 371 18.45 -3.51 -16.84
C ASP A 371 18.65 -1.99 -16.83
N SER A 372 18.03 -1.27 -17.76
CA SER A 372 18.23 0.18 -17.91
C SER A 372 17.37 1.02 -16.97
N VAL A 373 16.43 0.38 -16.27
CA VAL A 373 15.47 1.05 -15.38
C VAL A 373 16.05 1.20 -13.98
N ILE A 374 15.81 2.34 -13.35
CA ILE A 374 16.34 2.67 -12.03
C ILE A 374 15.34 2.25 -10.95
N ASP A 375 15.79 1.43 -9.99
CA ASP A 375 14.96 0.89 -8.90
C ASP A 375 14.23 1.98 -8.12
N GLU A 376 14.90 3.08 -7.81
CA GLU A 376 14.31 4.22 -7.10
C GLU A 376 13.19 4.89 -7.92
N GLU A 377 13.33 4.95 -9.25
CA GLU A 377 12.28 5.50 -10.14
C GLU A 377 11.06 4.58 -10.14
N LEU A 378 11.28 3.26 -10.21
CA LEU A 378 10.21 2.28 -10.17
C LEU A 378 9.44 2.30 -8.85
N GLN A 379 10.15 2.41 -7.73
CA GLN A 379 9.57 2.51 -6.39
C GLN A 379 8.67 3.75 -6.21
N MET A 380 8.98 4.84 -6.90
CA MET A 380 8.16 6.05 -6.89
C MET A 380 6.95 5.97 -7.84
N LEU A 381 6.97 5.04 -8.79
CA LEU A 381 5.92 4.85 -9.78
C LEU A 381 4.90 3.77 -9.37
N CYS A 382 5.35 2.66 -8.77
CA CYS A 382 4.48 1.54 -8.41
C CYS A 382 3.74 1.75 -7.08
N SER A 383 2.69 0.96 -6.87
CA SER A 383 2.04 0.81 -5.56
C SER A 383 2.86 -0.08 -4.62
N HIS A 384 2.46 -0.12 -3.35
CA HIS A 384 3.11 -0.95 -2.33
C HIS A 384 2.28 -2.24 -2.07
N PRO A 385 2.93 -3.37 -1.74
CA PRO A 385 4.38 -3.51 -1.52
C PRO A 385 5.16 -3.66 -2.83
N VAL A 386 6.36 -3.06 -2.89
CA VAL A 386 7.13 -2.86 -4.13
C VAL A 386 7.51 -4.18 -4.80
N ASP A 387 7.83 -5.19 -4.01
CA ASP A 387 8.26 -6.52 -4.45
C ASP A 387 7.15 -7.32 -5.14
N THR A 388 5.88 -7.02 -4.87
CA THR A 388 4.74 -7.61 -5.59
C THR A 388 4.21 -6.73 -6.73
N HIS A 389 4.60 -5.45 -6.74
CA HIS A 389 4.12 -4.46 -7.71
C HIS A 389 5.15 -4.07 -8.78
N ILE A 390 6.40 -4.52 -8.64
CA ILE A 390 7.41 -4.44 -9.69
C ILE A 390 7.66 -5.83 -10.24
N ILE A 391 7.32 -6.02 -11.52
CA ILE A 391 7.62 -7.25 -12.26
C ILE A 391 8.81 -6.96 -13.15
N ARG A 392 9.91 -7.70 -12.95
CA ARG A 392 11.12 -7.56 -13.76
C ARG A 392 11.23 -8.66 -14.78
N VAL A 393 11.54 -8.27 -16.01
CA VAL A 393 11.84 -9.18 -17.11
C VAL A 393 13.15 -8.77 -17.74
N ASN A 394 14.08 -9.70 -17.95
CA ASN A 394 15.44 -9.33 -18.41
C ASN A 394 15.45 -8.85 -19.86
N SER A 395 14.51 -9.33 -20.68
CA SER A 395 14.44 -9.02 -22.10
C SER A 395 13.03 -9.19 -22.67
N TYR A 396 12.75 -8.58 -23.82
CA TYR A 396 11.45 -8.72 -24.47
C TYR A 396 11.17 -10.16 -24.93
N GLU A 397 12.22 -10.94 -25.16
CA GLU A 397 12.17 -12.34 -25.57
C GLU A 397 11.67 -13.25 -24.44
N GLU A 398 11.76 -12.81 -23.18
CA GLU A 398 11.27 -13.54 -22.01
C GLU A 398 9.81 -13.26 -21.68
N LEU A 399 9.18 -12.24 -22.28
CA LEU A 399 7.76 -11.91 -22.04
C LEU A 399 6.81 -13.13 -22.11
N PRO A 400 6.92 -14.05 -23.10
CA PRO A 400 6.05 -15.22 -23.15
C PRO A 400 6.22 -16.18 -21.96
N VAL A 401 7.40 -16.23 -21.36
CA VAL A 401 7.70 -17.10 -20.21
C VAL A 401 6.97 -16.59 -18.95
N PHE A 402 6.87 -15.27 -18.80
CA PHE A 402 6.21 -14.64 -17.66
C PHE A 402 4.68 -14.63 -17.75
N LYS A 403 4.10 -15.18 -18.82
CA LYS A 403 2.64 -15.17 -19.04
C LYS A 403 1.87 -15.83 -17.90
N GLU A 404 2.28 -17.02 -17.45
CA GLU A 404 1.60 -17.75 -16.37
C GLU A 404 1.74 -17.05 -15.02
N ASP A 405 2.91 -16.48 -14.74
CA ASP A 405 3.20 -15.78 -13.50
C ASP A 405 2.55 -14.39 -13.47
N PHE A 406 2.29 -13.77 -14.62
CA PHE A 406 1.78 -12.41 -14.69
C PHE A 406 0.37 -12.27 -14.14
N ILE A 407 -0.57 -13.13 -14.55
CA ILE A 407 -1.94 -13.11 -14.00
C ILE A 407 -1.94 -13.46 -12.51
N ASN A 408 -1.12 -14.43 -12.11
CA ASN A 408 -0.99 -14.80 -10.71
C ASN A 408 -0.42 -13.64 -9.88
N THR A 409 0.58 -12.93 -10.39
CA THR A 409 1.13 -11.75 -9.70
C THR A 409 0.06 -10.65 -9.59
N LEU A 410 -0.64 -10.38 -10.69
CA LEU A 410 -1.64 -9.32 -10.78
C LEU A 410 -2.87 -9.60 -9.90
N CYS A 411 -3.37 -10.85 -9.92
CA CYS A 411 -4.57 -11.23 -9.19
C CYS A 411 -4.32 -11.91 -7.86
N ASN A 412 -3.15 -12.42 -7.52
CA ASN A 412 -2.93 -13.18 -6.27
C ASN A 412 -1.78 -12.64 -5.42
N GLY A 413 -0.98 -11.69 -5.94
CA GLY A 413 0.33 -11.39 -5.38
C GLY A 413 1.32 -12.53 -5.61
N LEU A 414 2.63 -12.23 -5.60
CA LEU A 414 3.67 -13.26 -5.68
C LEU A 414 3.80 -14.05 -4.38
#